data_AF-A0A959ILI8-F1
#
_entry.id   AF-A0A959ILI8-F1
#
_cell.length_a   1.000
_cell.length_b   1.000
_cell.length_c   1.000
_cell.angle_alpha   90.00
_cell.angle_beta   90.00
_cell.angle_gamma   90.00
#
_symmetry.space_group_name_H-M   'P 1'
#
loop_
_entity.id
_entity.type
_entity.pdbx_description
1 polymer ?
#
loop_
_entity_poly.entity_id
_entity_poly.type
_entity_poly.pdbx_seq_one_letter_code
_entity_poly.pdbx_strand_id
1 'polypeptide(L)'
;MRSCPKCRTELPDEARFCFQCGAPQPEIADPEDDTKIDWSEDAGPQIGSLFLGALRQRVQTVYQMERYPDFSERLYESGFRDVVDRRSKLVGEKLNDQLNLGAISARKANRLVEQLLQELLDFFIIRHCGDLVELRLPEQVLKYQQLSWGEFDLFQMVLDYLDFAHEDEIVYTDFLIMPVDKLRNAGKSFLFPEKQEKILLICDQSILGSCKEGFALTEKAIYWKAHLQKARQVAYAQISRIAREKDWLNINSYFFNINPTLNFKMLHLLKKIALLQHL
;
A
#
# COMPACT_ATOMS: atom_id res chain seq x y z
N MET A 1 6.40 -2.71 -22.86
CA MET A 1 7.60 -3.28 -23.53
C MET A 1 8.37 -2.13 -24.14
N ARG A 2 9.71 -2.16 -24.03
CA ARG A 2 10.59 -1.08 -24.51
C ARG A 2 11.73 -1.62 -25.35
N SER A 3 12.27 -0.80 -26.25
CA SER A 3 13.43 -1.17 -27.08
C SER A 3 14.73 -0.68 -26.46
N CYS A 4 15.74 -1.54 -26.40
CA CYS A 4 17.08 -1.16 -25.96
C CYS A 4 17.64 -0.02 -26.82
N PRO A 5 18.09 1.12 -26.26
CA PRO A 5 18.59 2.24 -27.07
C PRO A 5 19.89 1.90 -27.82
N LYS A 6 20.63 0.86 -27.38
CA LYS A 6 21.89 0.44 -28.00
C LYS A 6 21.70 -0.59 -29.12
N CYS A 7 20.90 -1.62 -28.90
CA CYS A 7 20.77 -2.75 -29.85
C CYS A 7 19.34 -3.01 -30.33
N ARG A 8 18.36 -2.19 -29.91
CA ARG A 8 16.94 -2.26 -30.29
C ARG A 8 16.19 -3.53 -29.93
N THR A 9 16.81 -4.46 -29.20
CA THR A 9 16.12 -5.64 -28.64
C THR A 9 14.93 -5.21 -27.80
N GLU A 10 13.79 -5.86 -27.97
CA GLU A 10 12.61 -5.67 -27.12
C GLU A 10 12.87 -6.25 -25.73
N LEU A 11 12.60 -5.43 -24.72
CA LEU A 11 12.81 -5.73 -23.33
C LEU A 11 11.50 -5.55 -22.55
N PRO A 12 11.32 -6.30 -21.45
CA PRO A 12 10.39 -5.92 -20.39
C PRO A 12 10.65 -4.50 -19.91
N ASP A 13 9.59 -3.83 -19.46
CA ASP A 13 9.68 -2.44 -19.00
C ASP A 13 10.61 -2.31 -17.77
N GLU A 14 10.68 -3.36 -16.95
CA GLU A 14 11.44 -3.42 -15.71
C GLU A 14 12.93 -3.78 -15.92
N ALA A 15 13.37 -4.08 -17.15
CA ALA A 15 14.70 -4.62 -17.42
C ALA A 15 15.81 -3.59 -17.13
N ARG A 16 16.56 -3.72 -16.02
CA ARG A 16 17.66 -2.80 -15.66
C ARG A 16 18.85 -2.85 -16.63
N PHE A 17 19.06 -3.99 -17.27
CA PHE A 17 20.08 -4.20 -18.30
C PHE A 17 19.49 -4.94 -19.49
N CYS A 18 19.99 -4.64 -20.69
CA CYS A 18 19.62 -5.40 -21.89
C CYS A 18 20.24 -6.79 -21.84
N PHE A 19 19.43 -7.85 -21.88
CA PHE A 19 19.92 -9.23 -21.88
C PHE A 19 20.72 -9.59 -23.15
N GLN A 20 20.60 -8.80 -24.23
CA GLN A 20 21.33 -9.04 -25.48
C GLN A 20 22.69 -8.33 -25.55
N CYS A 21 22.81 -7.09 -25.06
CA CYS A 21 24.02 -6.28 -25.25
C CYS A 21 24.64 -5.73 -23.96
N GLY A 22 24.06 -6.05 -22.80
CA GLY A 22 24.54 -5.61 -21.49
C GLY A 22 24.38 -4.12 -21.21
N ALA A 23 23.78 -3.34 -22.12
CA ALA A 23 23.61 -1.90 -21.92
C ALA A 23 22.66 -1.62 -20.74
N PRO A 24 23.03 -0.74 -19.79
CA PRO A 24 22.11 -0.27 -18.77
C PRO A 24 20.93 0.43 -19.45
N GLN A 25 19.73 0.14 -18.99
CA GLN A 25 18.52 0.77 -19.52
C GLN A 25 18.17 1.99 -18.65
N PRO A 26 17.75 3.11 -19.26
CA PRO A 26 17.28 4.27 -18.51
C PRO A 26 16.15 3.82 -17.57
N GLU A 27 16.18 4.23 -16.31
CA GLU A 27 15.08 3.93 -15.39
C GLU A 27 13.79 4.52 -15.97
N ILE A 28 12.73 3.72 -16.03
CA ILE A 28 11.42 4.26 -16.39
C ILE A 28 11.10 5.29 -15.32
N ALA A 29 10.86 6.53 -15.74
CA ALA A 29 10.29 7.54 -14.87
C ALA A 29 8.98 6.96 -14.33
N ASP A 30 8.90 6.79 -13.01
CA ASP A 30 7.63 6.51 -12.35
C ASP A 30 6.60 7.52 -12.91
N PRO A 31 5.35 7.10 -13.18
CA PRO A 31 4.31 8.01 -13.65
C PRO A 31 4.26 9.21 -12.69
N GLU A 32 4.38 10.41 -13.26
CA GLU A 32 4.56 11.72 -12.59
C GLU A 32 4.36 11.70 -11.07
N ASP A 33 5.48 11.74 -10.34
CA ASP A 33 5.52 11.87 -8.89
C ASP A 33 4.97 13.26 -8.50
N ASP A 34 3.67 13.34 -8.21
CA ASP A 34 2.96 14.54 -7.73
C ASP A 34 3.60 15.13 -6.45
N THR A 35 4.49 14.39 -5.79
CA THR A 35 5.19 14.76 -4.56
C THR A 35 6.55 15.42 -4.82
N LYS A 36 6.69 16.17 -5.92
CA LYS A 36 7.97 16.80 -6.26
C LYS A 36 8.20 18.06 -5.43
N ILE A 37 8.99 17.92 -4.37
CA ILE A 37 9.49 19.05 -3.56
C ILE A 37 10.65 19.74 -4.29
N ASP A 38 10.64 21.07 -4.31
CA ASP A 38 11.83 21.85 -4.65
C ASP A 38 12.75 21.93 -3.43
N TRP A 39 13.76 21.09 -3.41
CA TRP A 39 14.75 20.98 -2.34
C TRP A 39 15.75 22.16 -2.30
N SER A 40 15.66 23.11 -3.23
CA SER A 40 16.44 24.36 -3.16
C SER A 40 15.79 25.42 -2.27
N GLU A 41 14.52 25.24 -1.91
CA GLU A 41 13.76 26.11 -1.02
C GLU A 41 13.48 25.44 0.34
N ASP A 42 12.80 26.15 1.24
CA ASP A 42 12.30 25.57 2.48
C ASP A 42 11.24 24.50 2.17
N ALA A 43 11.57 23.24 2.49
CA ALA A 43 10.70 22.10 2.25
C ALA A 43 9.49 22.07 3.21
N GLY A 44 9.60 22.67 4.40
CA GLY A 44 8.53 22.61 5.43
C GLY A 44 7.18 23.14 4.94
N PRO A 45 7.10 24.39 4.46
CA PRO A 45 5.88 24.96 3.88
C PRO A 45 5.36 24.18 2.67
N GLN A 46 6.26 23.69 1.81
CA GLN A 46 5.89 22.89 0.64
C GLN A 46 5.19 21.59 1.07
N ILE A 47 5.80 20.82 1.98
CA ILE A 47 5.23 19.59 2.54
C ILE A 47 3.87 19.87 3.21
N GLY A 48 3.76 20.94 3.99
CA GLY A 48 2.50 21.36 4.61
C GLY A 48 1.39 21.65 3.58
N SER A 49 1.74 22.28 2.45
CA SER A 49 0.79 22.55 1.37
C SER A 49 0.32 21.27 0.65
N LEU A 50 1.21 20.29 0.49
CA LEU A 50 0.89 19.01 -0.13
C LEU A 50 -0.15 18.21 0.67
N PHE A 51 -0.18 18.36 1.99
CA PHE A 51 -1.15 17.66 2.84
C PHE A 51 -2.60 17.91 2.43
N LEU A 52 -2.99 19.15 2.14
CA LEU A 52 -4.37 19.48 1.73
C LEU A 52 -4.72 18.85 0.38
N GLY A 53 -3.77 18.86 -0.56
CA GLY A 53 -3.93 18.19 -1.86
C GLY A 53 -4.11 16.69 -1.68
N ALA A 54 -3.25 16.06 -0.87
CA ALA A 54 -3.30 14.64 -0.56
C ALA A 54 -4.58 14.25 0.19
N LEU A 55 -5.07 15.10 1.11
CA LEU A 55 -6.34 14.92 1.81
C LEU A 55 -7.51 14.94 0.84
N ARG A 56 -7.56 15.94 -0.05
CA ARG A 56 -8.60 16.02 -1.10
C ARG A 56 -8.60 14.78 -1.96
N GLN A 57 -7.43 14.39 -2.47
CA GLN A 57 -7.28 13.19 -3.28
C GLN A 57 -7.73 11.94 -2.53
N ARG A 58 -7.37 11.78 -1.25
CA ARG A 58 -7.77 10.65 -0.41
C ARG A 58 -9.29 10.57 -0.24
N VAL A 59 -9.95 11.70 0.07
CA VAL A 59 -11.41 11.76 0.22
C VAL A 59 -12.12 11.39 -1.09
N GLN A 60 -11.63 11.90 -2.23
CA GLN A 60 -12.24 11.65 -3.53
C GLN A 60 -12.00 10.23 -4.05
N THR A 61 -10.81 9.67 -3.86
CA THR A 61 -10.43 8.39 -4.50
C THR A 61 -10.68 7.18 -3.61
N VAL A 62 -10.45 7.30 -2.30
CA VAL A 62 -10.58 6.17 -1.37
C VAL A 62 -11.98 6.13 -0.77
N TYR A 63 -12.49 7.28 -0.32
CA TYR A 63 -13.82 7.37 0.26
C TYR A 63 -14.91 7.62 -0.80
N GLN A 64 -14.54 8.04 -2.01
CA GLN A 64 -15.48 8.31 -3.11
C GLN A 64 -16.57 9.32 -2.71
N MET A 65 -16.18 10.30 -1.88
CA MET A 65 -17.08 11.31 -1.35
C MET A 65 -16.78 12.68 -1.96
N GLU A 66 -17.83 13.43 -2.26
CA GLU A 66 -17.74 14.87 -2.59
C GLU A 66 -17.75 15.76 -1.32
N ARG A 67 -17.39 15.19 -0.16
CA ARG A 67 -17.44 15.84 1.16
C ARG A 67 -16.11 16.41 1.62
N TYR A 68 -15.18 16.71 0.70
CA TYR A 68 -13.91 17.35 1.06
C TYR A 68 -14.06 18.59 1.96
N PRO A 69 -15.07 19.48 1.77
CA PRO A 69 -15.29 20.61 2.68
C PRO A 69 -15.37 20.22 4.16
N ASP A 70 -16.08 19.15 4.49
CA ASP A 70 -16.28 18.69 5.87
C ASP A 70 -14.97 18.20 6.51
N PHE A 71 -14.13 17.51 5.74
CA PHE A 71 -12.80 17.11 6.20
C PHE A 71 -11.88 18.32 6.38
N SER A 72 -11.98 19.30 5.48
CA SER A 72 -11.23 20.54 5.58
C SER A 72 -11.66 21.32 6.82
N GLU A 73 -12.96 21.43 7.11
CA GLU A 73 -13.48 22.07 8.32
C GLU A 73 -12.97 21.34 9.58
N ARG A 74 -13.08 20.00 9.61
CA ARG A 74 -12.58 19.19 10.73
C ARG A 74 -11.08 19.38 10.98
N LEU A 75 -10.28 19.63 9.94
CA LEU A 75 -8.84 19.91 10.07
C LEU A 75 -8.59 21.20 10.88
N TYR A 76 -9.45 22.21 10.73
CA TYR A 76 -9.37 23.45 11.51
C TYR A 76 -9.90 23.25 12.93
N GLU A 77 -11.09 22.66 13.08
CA GLU A 77 -11.75 22.50 14.38
C GLU A 77 -10.95 21.60 15.34
N SER A 78 -10.31 20.56 14.82
CA SER A 78 -9.51 19.64 15.63
C SER A 78 -8.15 20.19 16.05
N GLY A 79 -7.72 21.32 15.48
CA GLY A 79 -6.35 21.83 15.64
C GLY A 79 -5.28 20.96 14.96
N PHE A 80 -5.65 19.94 14.19
CA PHE A 80 -4.69 19.03 13.56
C PHE A 80 -3.82 19.72 12.51
N ARG A 81 -4.25 20.86 11.96
CA ARG A 81 -3.42 21.71 11.10
C ARG A 81 -2.07 22.09 11.74
N ASP A 82 -2.05 22.35 13.06
CA ASP A 82 -0.82 22.72 13.76
C ASP A 82 0.13 21.51 13.89
N VAL A 83 -0.42 20.30 13.96
CA VAL A 83 0.35 19.06 13.91
C VAL A 83 0.99 18.90 12.55
N VAL A 84 0.24 19.11 11.46
CA VAL A 84 0.75 19.08 10.09
C VAL A 84 1.88 20.10 9.92
N ASP A 85 1.66 21.37 10.27
CA ASP A 85 2.67 22.43 10.11
C ASP A 85 3.97 22.11 10.85
N ARG A 86 3.88 21.74 12.14
CA ARG A 86 5.05 21.38 12.95
C ARG A 86 5.78 20.17 12.40
N ARG A 87 5.06 19.12 11.98
CA ARG A 87 5.68 17.89 11.46
C ARG A 87 6.33 18.13 10.10
N SER A 88 5.70 18.90 9.23
CA SER A 88 6.24 19.28 7.92
C SER A 88 7.54 20.07 8.06
N LYS A 89 7.61 21.05 8.97
CA LYS A 89 8.84 21.80 9.26
C LYS A 89 9.97 20.90 9.75
N LEU A 90 9.72 20.12 10.80
CA LEU A 90 10.73 19.23 11.39
C LEU A 90 11.29 18.22 10.39
N VAL A 91 10.42 17.63 9.56
CA VAL A 91 10.86 16.67 8.55
C VAL A 91 11.54 17.37 7.37
N GLY A 92 11.02 18.52 6.93
CA GLY A 92 11.61 19.32 5.86
C GLY A 92 13.04 19.75 6.18
N GLU A 93 13.28 20.31 7.37
CA GLU A 93 14.62 20.67 7.86
C GLU A 93 15.56 19.46 7.87
N LYS A 94 15.12 18.35 8.47
CA LYS A 94 15.91 17.11 8.54
C LYS A 94 16.28 16.57 7.15
N LEU A 95 15.34 16.58 6.21
CA LEU A 95 15.59 16.08 4.85
C LEU A 95 16.52 17.02 4.06
N ASN A 96 16.35 18.33 4.20
CA ASN A 96 17.26 19.33 3.63
C ASN A 96 18.70 19.11 4.14
N ASP A 97 18.88 18.92 5.45
CA ASP A 97 20.19 18.64 6.03
C ASP A 97 20.80 17.35 5.45
N GLN A 98 20.01 16.27 5.36
CA GLN A 98 20.49 15.00 4.79
C GLN A 98 20.84 15.10 3.30
N LEU A 99 20.11 15.91 2.53
CA LEU A 99 20.40 16.17 1.12
C LEU A 99 21.68 17.00 0.95
N ASN A 100 21.83 18.07 1.73
CA ASN A 100 23.01 18.93 1.71
C ASN A 100 24.29 18.16 2.09
N LEU A 101 24.18 17.18 2.99
CA LEU A 101 25.26 16.28 3.36
C LEU A 101 25.50 15.14 2.35
N GLY A 102 24.66 15.02 1.32
CA GLY A 102 24.71 13.91 0.35
C GLY A 102 24.36 12.55 0.94
N ALA A 103 23.74 12.51 2.13
CA ALA A 103 23.39 11.27 2.83
C ALA A 103 22.19 10.54 2.18
N ILE A 104 21.32 11.27 1.49
CA ILE A 104 20.20 10.73 0.72
C ILE A 104 20.10 11.41 -0.65
N SER A 105 19.37 10.78 -1.57
CA SER A 105 19.00 11.40 -2.85
C SER A 105 17.67 12.15 -2.74
N ALA A 106 17.44 13.13 -3.63
CA ALA A 106 16.15 13.82 -3.72
C ALA A 106 14.98 12.85 -3.92
N ARG A 107 15.18 11.77 -4.69
CA ARG A 107 14.18 10.71 -4.87
C ARG A 107 13.82 10.03 -3.54
N LYS A 108 14.83 9.70 -2.72
CA LYS A 108 14.59 9.12 -1.39
C LYS A 108 13.89 10.11 -0.46
N ALA A 109 14.27 11.39 -0.52
CA ALA A 109 13.62 12.44 0.26
C ALA A 109 12.13 12.60 -0.12
N ASN A 110 11.78 12.61 -1.41
CA ASN A 110 10.37 12.66 -1.86
C ASN A 110 9.56 11.47 -1.35
N ARG A 111 10.12 10.25 -1.36
CA ARG A 111 9.45 9.07 -0.80
C ARG A 111 9.22 9.17 0.71
N LEU A 112 10.16 9.75 1.45
CA LEU A 112 10.00 10.00 2.89
C LEU A 112 8.91 11.06 3.15
N VAL A 113 8.78 12.05 2.27
CA VAL A 113 7.67 13.02 2.31
C VAL A 113 6.33 12.32 2.02
N GLU A 114 6.26 11.47 0.99
CA GLU A 114 5.06 10.69 0.71
C GLU A 114 4.66 9.84 1.92
N GLN A 115 5.61 9.15 2.55
CA GLN A 115 5.36 8.39 3.78
C GLN A 115 4.79 9.28 4.89
N LEU A 116 5.41 10.43 5.16
CA LEU A 116 4.92 11.37 6.17
C LEU A 116 3.46 11.77 5.88
N LEU A 117 3.15 12.12 4.63
CA LEU A 117 1.81 12.54 4.24
C LEU A 117 0.78 11.41 4.45
N GLN A 118 1.09 10.16 4.07
CA GLN A 118 0.22 9.02 4.32
C GLN A 118 -0.02 8.81 5.82
N GLU A 119 1.02 8.92 6.65
CA GLU A 119 0.91 8.74 8.10
C GLU A 119 0.09 9.84 8.77
N LEU A 120 0.28 11.11 8.37
CA LEU A 120 -0.53 12.22 8.85
C LEU A 120 -1.99 12.07 8.43
N LEU A 121 -2.26 11.64 7.19
CA LEU A 121 -3.61 11.40 6.71
C LEU A 121 -4.31 10.28 7.46
N ASP A 122 -3.64 9.15 7.66
CA ASP A 122 -4.21 8.01 8.38
C ASP A 122 -4.51 8.41 9.84
N PHE A 123 -3.58 9.09 10.51
CA PHE A 123 -3.81 9.59 11.87
C PHE A 123 -4.99 10.56 11.93
N PHE A 124 -5.02 11.54 11.02
CA PHE A 124 -6.09 12.53 10.96
C PHE A 124 -7.45 11.86 10.81
N ILE A 125 -7.59 11.00 9.82
CA ILE A 125 -8.88 10.41 9.48
C ILE A 125 -9.34 9.44 10.58
N ILE A 126 -8.44 8.59 11.08
CA ILE A 126 -8.76 7.61 12.13
C ILE A 126 -9.20 8.30 13.42
N ARG A 127 -8.47 9.33 13.88
CA ARG A 127 -8.72 9.95 15.18
C ARG A 127 -9.70 11.11 15.17
N HIS A 128 -9.78 11.83 14.06
CA HIS A 128 -10.54 13.08 13.99
C HIS A 128 -11.72 13.03 13.03
N CYS A 129 -11.85 12.03 12.16
CA CYS A 129 -12.90 12.01 11.12
C CYS A 129 -13.76 10.75 11.14
N GLY A 130 -13.77 9.97 12.23
CA GLY A 130 -14.51 8.71 12.30
C GLY A 130 -16.01 8.85 11.99
N ASP A 131 -16.64 9.96 12.38
CA ASP A 131 -18.03 10.32 12.08
C ASP A 131 -18.27 10.77 10.64
N LEU A 132 -17.22 11.12 9.90
CA LEU A 132 -17.30 11.54 8.50
C LEU A 132 -17.11 10.38 7.51
N VAL A 133 -16.67 9.21 7.99
CA VAL A 133 -16.38 8.03 7.15
C VAL A 133 -17.21 6.82 7.55
N GLU A 134 -17.69 6.10 6.54
CA GLU A 134 -18.39 4.82 6.74
C GLU A 134 -17.41 3.67 6.95
N LEU A 135 -16.35 3.61 6.13
CA LEU A 135 -15.30 2.61 6.23
C LEU A 135 -14.16 3.14 7.09
N ARG A 136 -13.77 2.36 8.10
CA ARG A 136 -12.78 2.76 9.11
C ARG A 136 -11.60 1.80 9.13
N LEU A 137 -10.42 2.35 9.36
CA LEU A 137 -9.26 1.56 9.75
C LEU A 137 -9.24 1.41 11.28
N PRO A 138 -8.82 0.24 11.81
CA PRO A 138 -8.59 0.06 13.24
C PRO A 138 -7.52 1.02 13.76
N GLU A 139 -7.70 1.62 14.95
CA GLU A 139 -6.71 2.58 15.48
C GLU A 139 -5.32 1.95 15.71
N GLN A 140 -5.26 0.64 16.01
CA GLN A 140 -4.01 -0.07 16.26
C GLN A 140 -3.03 -0.03 15.09
N VAL A 141 -3.50 0.21 13.85
CA VAL A 141 -2.61 0.33 12.68
C VAL A 141 -1.67 1.54 12.78
N LEU A 142 -2.00 2.54 13.60
CA LEU A 142 -1.16 3.73 13.80
C LEU A 142 0.19 3.39 14.45
N LYS A 143 0.34 2.24 15.11
CA LYS A 143 1.63 1.82 15.68
C LYS A 143 2.68 1.45 14.61
N TYR A 144 2.28 1.26 13.36
CA TYR A 144 3.16 0.96 12.23
C TYR A 144 3.67 2.22 11.51
N GLN A 145 3.39 3.42 12.04
CA GLN A 145 3.96 4.66 11.56
C GLN A 145 5.45 4.75 11.91
N GLN A 146 6.24 5.38 11.03
CA GLN A 146 7.68 5.62 11.21
C GLN A 146 8.55 4.36 11.30
N LEU A 147 8.00 3.18 11.03
CA LEU A 147 8.77 1.94 10.92
C LEU A 147 9.32 1.75 9.51
N SER A 148 10.44 1.06 9.43
CA SER A 148 11.09 0.58 8.20
C SER A 148 10.75 -0.89 7.96
N TRP A 149 10.98 -1.38 6.74
CA TRP A 149 10.82 -2.80 6.43
C TRP A 149 11.69 -3.68 7.35
N GLY A 150 11.06 -4.67 8.01
CA GLY A 150 11.72 -5.58 8.94
C GLY A 150 11.74 -5.13 10.41
N GLU A 151 11.28 -3.91 10.73
CA GLU A 151 11.17 -3.42 12.11
C GLU A 151 9.84 -3.81 12.79
N PHE A 152 9.06 -4.69 12.15
CA PHE A 152 7.75 -5.12 12.62
C PHE A 152 7.49 -6.59 12.30
N ASP A 153 6.58 -7.19 13.05
CA ASP A 153 6.00 -8.47 12.70
C ASP A 153 4.94 -8.27 11.60
N LEU A 154 5.26 -8.70 10.38
CA LEU A 154 4.36 -8.60 9.23
C LEU A 154 3.06 -9.37 9.46
N PHE A 155 3.09 -10.52 10.13
CA PHE A 155 1.88 -11.27 10.43
C PHE A 155 0.95 -10.47 11.33
N GLN A 156 1.49 -9.91 12.42
CA GLN A 156 0.70 -9.06 13.31
C GLN A 156 0.17 -7.81 12.58
N MET A 157 0.97 -7.20 11.70
CA MET A 157 0.53 -6.06 10.90
C MET A 157 -0.65 -6.42 10.00
N VAL A 158 -0.61 -7.58 9.35
CA VAL A 158 -1.73 -8.07 8.53
C VAL A 158 -3.00 -8.22 9.39
N LEU A 159 -2.90 -8.86 10.56
CA LEU A 159 -4.04 -9.03 11.45
C LEU A 159 -4.61 -7.70 11.95
N ASP A 160 -3.74 -6.75 12.26
CA ASP A 160 -4.12 -5.43 12.76
C ASP A 160 -4.83 -4.58 11.73
N TYR A 161 -4.41 -4.66 10.47
CA TYR A 161 -5.07 -3.92 9.38
C TYR A 161 -6.39 -4.55 8.98
N LEU A 162 -6.43 -5.88 8.82
CA LEU A 162 -7.60 -6.58 8.30
C LEU A 162 -8.66 -6.81 9.38
N ASP A 163 -8.26 -6.88 10.65
CA ASP A 163 -9.16 -6.90 11.81
C ASP A 163 -10.32 -7.89 11.61
N PHE A 164 -9.95 -9.14 11.36
CA PHE A 164 -10.89 -10.22 11.07
C PHE A 164 -11.85 -10.54 12.23
N ALA A 165 -11.60 -10.02 13.42
CA ALA A 165 -12.54 -10.12 14.55
C ALA A 165 -13.87 -9.40 14.27
N HIS A 166 -13.86 -8.45 13.33
CA HIS A 166 -15.03 -7.67 12.91
C HIS A 166 -15.42 -7.93 11.45
N GLU A 167 -15.05 -9.08 10.90
CA GLU A 167 -15.35 -9.48 9.53
C GLU A 167 -15.98 -10.88 9.53
N ASP A 168 -16.81 -11.17 8.53
CA ASP A 168 -17.56 -12.43 8.45
C ASP A 168 -16.77 -13.54 7.73
N GLU A 169 -15.62 -13.19 7.14
CA GLU A 169 -14.81 -14.09 6.35
C GLU A 169 -14.19 -15.23 7.16
N ILE A 170 -14.18 -16.42 6.53
CA ILE A 170 -13.52 -17.58 7.11
C ILE A 170 -12.03 -17.52 6.80
N VAL A 171 -11.24 -17.21 7.82
CA VAL A 171 -9.79 -17.06 7.72
C VAL A 171 -9.07 -18.11 8.55
N TYR A 172 -8.06 -18.74 7.97
CA TYR A 172 -7.16 -19.68 8.61
C TYR A 172 -5.80 -19.02 8.82
N THR A 173 -5.39 -18.95 10.08
CA THR A 173 -4.08 -18.47 10.52
C THR A 173 -3.27 -19.55 11.22
N ASP A 174 -3.94 -20.56 11.79
CA ASP A 174 -3.32 -21.75 12.35
C ASP A 174 -3.48 -22.94 11.39
N PHE A 175 -2.39 -23.28 10.71
CA PHE A 175 -2.34 -24.36 9.73
C PHE A 175 -2.21 -25.76 10.36
N LEU A 176 -1.96 -25.86 11.67
CA LEU A 176 -1.96 -27.15 12.36
C LEU A 176 -3.39 -27.67 12.56
N ILE A 177 -4.35 -26.76 12.69
CA ILE A 177 -5.77 -27.07 12.88
C ILE A 177 -6.60 -26.87 11.60
N MET A 178 -6.06 -26.22 10.58
CA MET A 178 -6.74 -26.04 9.29
C MET A 178 -7.06 -27.42 8.65
N PRO A 179 -8.29 -27.64 8.14
CA PRO A 179 -8.62 -28.89 7.46
C PRO A 179 -7.70 -29.16 6.26
N VAL A 180 -7.08 -30.34 6.23
CA VAL A 180 -6.09 -30.73 5.21
C VAL A 180 -6.64 -30.59 3.78
N ASP A 181 -7.93 -30.90 3.57
CA ASP A 181 -8.58 -30.75 2.28
C ASP A 181 -8.63 -29.31 1.80
N LYS A 182 -8.89 -28.36 2.71
CA LYS A 182 -8.91 -26.93 2.39
C LYS A 182 -7.53 -26.42 2.04
N LEU A 183 -6.51 -26.79 2.83
CA LEU A 183 -5.12 -26.40 2.56
C LEU A 183 -4.66 -26.94 1.20
N ARG A 184 -4.96 -28.22 0.92
CA ARG A 184 -4.68 -28.87 -0.37
C ARG A 184 -5.43 -28.20 -1.52
N ASN A 185 -6.69 -27.79 -1.32
CA ASN A 185 -7.46 -27.09 -2.34
C ASN A 185 -6.89 -25.70 -2.63
N ALA A 186 -6.53 -24.93 -1.60
CA ALA A 186 -5.87 -23.63 -1.77
C ALA A 186 -4.56 -23.80 -2.54
N GLY A 187 -3.73 -24.76 -2.13
CA GLY A 187 -2.43 -25.06 -2.75
C GLY A 187 -2.51 -25.49 -4.22
N LYS A 188 -3.59 -26.18 -4.60
CA LYS A 188 -3.84 -26.56 -6.01
C LYS A 188 -4.49 -25.45 -6.84
N SER A 189 -5.14 -24.48 -6.20
CA SER A 189 -6.03 -23.55 -6.88
C SER A 189 -5.45 -22.16 -7.05
N PHE A 190 -4.85 -21.58 -6.01
CA PHE A 190 -4.39 -20.19 -6.05
C PHE A 190 -3.18 -19.87 -5.18
N LEU A 191 -2.83 -20.72 -4.20
CA LEU A 191 -1.70 -20.48 -3.31
C LEU A 191 -0.50 -21.35 -3.73
N PHE A 192 0.38 -20.78 -4.53
CA PHE A 192 1.59 -21.45 -5.04
C PHE A 192 2.86 -20.72 -4.55
N PRO A 193 3.12 -20.72 -3.23
CA PRO A 193 4.29 -20.05 -2.66
C PRO A 193 5.58 -20.79 -3.02
N GLU A 194 6.70 -20.06 -2.94
CA GLU A 194 8.01 -20.70 -3.00
C GLU A 194 8.20 -21.67 -1.83
N LYS A 195 9.11 -22.65 -1.98
CA LYS A 195 9.28 -23.74 -0.98
C LYS A 195 9.53 -23.29 0.46
N GLN A 196 10.09 -22.09 0.66
CA GLN A 196 10.45 -21.55 1.98
C GLN A 196 9.62 -20.32 2.35
N GLU A 197 8.68 -19.92 1.50
CA GLU A 197 7.85 -18.75 1.74
C GLU A 197 6.78 -19.07 2.77
N LYS A 198 6.81 -18.32 3.88
CA LYS A 198 5.86 -18.50 4.97
C LYS A 198 4.49 -17.95 4.61
N ILE A 199 3.48 -18.80 4.73
CA ILE A 199 2.07 -18.42 4.61
C ILE A 199 1.67 -17.75 5.93
N LEU A 200 1.07 -16.56 5.84
CA LEU A 200 0.58 -15.81 6.99
C LEU A 200 -0.89 -16.15 7.27
N LEU A 201 -1.70 -16.20 6.22
CA LEU A 201 -3.11 -16.57 6.32
C LEU A 201 -3.67 -17.08 4.98
N ILE A 202 -4.82 -17.75 5.08
CA ILE A 202 -5.67 -18.15 3.95
C ILE A 202 -7.11 -17.76 4.26
N CYS A 203 -7.75 -16.98 3.39
CA CYS A 203 -9.18 -16.67 3.46
C CYS A 203 -9.94 -17.48 2.41
N ASP A 204 -10.97 -18.21 2.83
CA ASP A 204 -11.83 -19.01 1.95
C ASP A 204 -13.04 -18.18 1.51
N GLN A 205 -13.18 -17.97 0.20
CA GLN A 205 -14.32 -17.27 -0.41
C GLN A 205 -15.15 -18.20 -1.29
N SER A 206 -14.94 -19.52 -1.19
CA SER A 206 -15.71 -20.48 -1.97
C SER A 206 -17.15 -20.53 -1.46
N ILE A 207 -18.13 -20.53 -2.37
CA ILE A 207 -19.57 -20.59 -2.02
C ILE A 207 -19.90 -21.79 -1.11
N LEU A 208 -19.25 -22.94 -1.34
CA LEU A 208 -19.44 -24.15 -0.54
C LEU A 208 -18.32 -24.38 0.50
N GLY A 209 -17.50 -23.36 0.80
CA GLY A 209 -16.40 -23.46 1.76
C GLY A 209 -15.32 -24.47 1.38
N SER A 210 -15.09 -24.67 0.08
CA SER A 210 -14.09 -25.64 -0.42
C SER A 210 -12.64 -25.14 -0.37
N CYS A 211 -12.42 -23.84 -0.15
CA CYS A 211 -11.12 -23.18 -0.24
C CYS A 211 -10.43 -23.28 -1.61
N LYS A 212 -11.19 -23.38 -2.70
CA LYS A 212 -10.67 -23.34 -4.08
C LYS A 212 -10.67 -21.93 -4.67
N GLU A 213 -11.35 -21.00 -4.00
CA GLU A 213 -11.47 -19.58 -4.29
C GLU A 213 -11.25 -18.82 -2.98
N GLY A 214 -10.66 -17.64 -3.07
CA GLY A 214 -10.19 -16.93 -1.90
C GLY A 214 -8.92 -16.12 -2.16
N PHE A 215 -8.30 -15.69 -1.07
CA PHE A 215 -6.97 -15.07 -1.10
C PHE A 215 -6.10 -15.60 0.03
N ALA A 216 -4.79 -15.42 -0.12
CA ALA A 216 -3.80 -15.75 0.89
C ALA A 216 -2.72 -14.67 0.88
N LEU A 217 -2.21 -14.38 2.07
CA LEU A 217 -1.06 -13.50 2.26
C LEU A 217 0.10 -14.34 2.77
N THR A 218 1.27 -14.09 2.22
CA THR A 218 2.54 -14.67 2.66
C THR A 218 3.47 -13.55 3.09
N GLU A 219 4.69 -13.91 3.51
CA GLU A 219 5.72 -12.90 3.80
C GLU A 219 6.23 -12.16 2.55
N LYS A 220 5.91 -12.62 1.33
CA LYS A 220 6.41 -12.03 0.07
C LYS A 220 5.34 -11.51 -0.87
N ALA A 221 4.12 -12.04 -0.83
CA ALA A 221 3.13 -11.80 -1.86
C ALA A 221 1.69 -11.96 -1.38
N ILE A 222 0.78 -11.40 -2.17
CA ILE A 222 -0.64 -11.72 -2.15
C ILE A 222 -0.96 -12.71 -3.28
N TYR A 223 -1.73 -13.74 -2.95
CA TYR A 223 -2.24 -14.75 -3.86
C TYR A 223 -3.76 -14.72 -3.82
N TRP A 224 -4.44 -14.84 -4.95
CA TRP A 224 -5.90 -14.92 -4.93
C TRP A 224 -6.49 -15.56 -6.17
N LYS A 225 -7.73 -15.99 -6.04
CA LYS A 225 -8.58 -16.41 -7.14
C LYS A 225 -10.02 -16.06 -6.84
N ALA A 226 -10.53 -15.06 -7.55
CA ALA A 226 -11.94 -14.72 -7.55
C ALA A 226 -12.76 -15.74 -8.35
N HIS A 227 -14.07 -15.73 -8.14
CA HIS A 227 -15.00 -16.64 -8.81
C HIS A 227 -14.90 -16.53 -10.33
N LEU A 228 -14.79 -17.68 -11.01
CA LEU A 228 -14.61 -17.79 -12.48
C LEU A 228 -13.37 -17.07 -13.04
N GLN A 229 -12.45 -16.61 -12.19
CA GLN A 229 -11.20 -15.99 -12.61
C GLN A 229 -10.03 -16.97 -12.54
N LYS A 230 -8.97 -16.65 -13.28
CA LYS A 230 -7.68 -17.32 -13.11
C LYS A 230 -7.06 -16.88 -11.79
N ALA A 231 -6.29 -17.78 -11.19
CA ALA A 231 -5.48 -17.42 -10.04
C ALA A 231 -4.45 -16.35 -10.41
N ARG A 232 -4.16 -15.49 -9.45
CA ARG A 232 -3.24 -14.36 -9.54
C ARG A 232 -2.33 -14.36 -8.34
N GLN A 233 -1.15 -13.77 -8.55
CA GLN A 233 -0.17 -13.50 -7.53
C GLN A 233 0.47 -12.16 -7.86
N VAL A 234 0.72 -11.36 -6.83
CA VAL A 234 1.56 -10.17 -6.92
C VAL A 234 2.51 -10.17 -5.74
N ALA A 235 3.82 -10.22 -6.01
CA ALA A 235 4.82 -9.99 -4.98
C ALA A 235 4.73 -8.55 -4.48
N TYR A 236 4.89 -8.33 -3.17
CA TYR A 236 4.81 -7.00 -2.58
C TYR A 236 5.76 -6.00 -3.25
N ALA A 237 6.96 -6.45 -3.62
CA ALA A 237 7.98 -5.64 -4.28
C ALA A 237 7.64 -5.28 -5.73
N GLN A 238 6.60 -5.90 -6.28
CA GLN A 238 6.10 -5.69 -7.64
C GLN A 238 4.76 -4.93 -7.63
N ILE A 239 4.24 -4.54 -6.47
CA ILE A 239 3.06 -3.70 -6.40
C ILE A 239 3.43 -2.31 -6.91
N SER A 240 2.95 -1.98 -8.11
CA SER A 240 3.15 -0.65 -8.73
C SER A 240 1.90 0.21 -8.65
N ARG A 241 0.71 -0.41 -8.61
CA ARG A 241 -0.56 0.32 -8.53
C ARG A 241 -1.60 -0.44 -7.72
N ILE A 242 -2.24 0.27 -6.79
CA ILE A 242 -3.44 -0.20 -6.09
C ILE A 242 -4.49 0.90 -6.09
N ALA A 243 -5.65 0.60 -6.65
CA ALA A 243 -6.79 1.51 -6.68
C ALA A 243 -8.06 0.79 -6.24
N ARG A 244 -8.95 1.53 -5.58
CA ARG A 244 -10.31 1.10 -5.29
C ARG A 244 -11.22 1.63 -6.39
N GLU A 245 -12.07 0.76 -6.92
CA GLU A 245 -13.12 1.09 -7.87
C GLU A 245 -14.45 0.62 -7.29
N LYS A 246 -15.28 1.56 -6.84
CA LYS A 246 -16.49 1.26 -6.06
C LYS A 246 -16.17 0.30 -4.90
N ASP A 247 -16.60 -0.95 -5.01
CA ASP A 247 -16.50 -1.95 -3.96
C ASP A 247 -15.37 -2.95 -4.16
N TRP A 248 -14.59 -2.88 -5.24
CA TRP A 248 -13.46 -3.79 -5.49
C TRP A 248 -12.12 -3.05 -5.58
N LEU A 249 -11.03 -3.83 -5.64
CA LEU A 249 -9.68 -3.32 -5.87
C LEU A 249 -9.15 -3.76 -7.24
N ASN A 250 -8.28 -2.92 -7.79
CA ASN A 250 -7.38 -3.28 -8.86
C ASN A 250 -5.93 -3.25 -8.33
N ILE A 251 -5.29 -4.42 -8.30
CA ILE A 251 -3.88 -4.60 -7.91
C ILE A 251 -3.10 -4.89 -9.20
N ASN A 252 -2.26 -3.96 -9.64
CA ASN A 252 -1.56 -4.03 -10.93
C ASN A 252 -2.50 -4.32 -12.12
N SER A 253 -3.70 -3.73 -12.10
CA SER A 253 -4.78 -3.96 -13.10
C SER A 253 -5.46 -5.33 -13.02
N TYR A 254 -5.17 -6.13 -11.99
CA TYR A 254 -5.91 -7.36 -11.72
C TYR A 254 -7.02 -7.11 -10.71
N PHE A 255 -8.22 -7.56 -11.06
CA PHE A 255 -9.39 -7.52 -10.20
C PHE A 255 -9.18 -8.34 -8.93
N PHE A 256 -9.49 -7.72 -7.78
CA PHE A 256 -9.50 -8.33 -6.46
C PHE A 256 -10.75 -7.87 -5.72
N ASN A 257 -11.48 -8.80 -5.12
CA ASN A 257 -12.70 -8.48 -4.40
C ASN A 257 -12.99 -9.48 -3.26
N ILE A 258 -13.28 -8.95 -2.08
CA ILE A 258 -13.79 -9.69 -0.94
C ILE A 258 -15.18 -9.19 -0.55
N ASN A 259 -15.19 -8.10 0.20
CA ASN A 259 -16.35 -7.35 0.62
C ASN A 259 -15.89 -5.87 0.71
N PRO A 260 -16.80 -4.89 0.86
CA PRO A 260 -16.41 -3.48 0.94
C PRO A 260 -15.43 -3.13 2.08
N THR A 261 -15.61 -3.70 3.28
CA THR A 261 -14.81 -3.41 4.48
C THR A 261 -13.39 -3.96 4.37
N LEU A 262 -13.24 -5.24 4.06
CA LEU A 262 -11.94 -5.89 3.83
C LEU A 262 -11.23 -5.36 2.60
N ASN A 263 -11.92 -5.01 1.51
CA ASN A 263 -11.26 -4.39 0.36
C ASN A 263 -10.66 -3.03 0.75
N PHE A 264 -11.38 -2.23 1.53
CA PHE A 264 -10.85 -0.98 2.06
C PHE A 264 -9.63 -1.23 2.96
N LYS A 265 -9.71 -2.15 3.92
CA LYS A 265 -8.58 -2.49 4.81
C LYS A 265 -7.37 -3.04 4.02
N MET A 266 -7.62 -3.90 3.03
CA MET A 266 -6.60 -4.48 2.15
C MET A 266 -5.91 -3.41 1.28
N LEU A 267 -6.64 -2.42 0.76
CA LEU A 267 -6.06 -1.28 0.04
C LEU A 267 -5.00 -0.58 0.89
N HIS A 268 -5.33 -0.27 2.15
CA HIS A 268 -4.42 0.43 3.06
C HIS A 268 -3.24 -0.45 3.48
N LEU A 269 -3.48 -1.72 3.80
CA LEU A 269 -2.43 -2.69 4.12
C LEU A 269 -1.41 -2.79 2.99
N LEU A 270 -1.87 -3.05 1.76
CA LEU A 270 -0.97 -3.25 0.63
C LEU A 270 -0.25 -1.98 0.20
N LYS A 271 -0.90 -0.80 0.30
CA LYS A 271 -0.23 0.49 0.09
C LYS A 271 0.88 0.71 1.12
N LYS A 272 0.63 0.40 2.39
CA LYS A 272 1.65 0.52 3.45
C LYS A 272 2.80 -0.45 3.23
N ILE A 273 2.52 -1.71 2.88
CA ILE A 273 3.55 -2.71 2.57
C ILE A 273 4.40 -2.26 1.36
N ALA A 274 3.78 -1.83 0.26
CA ALA A 274 4.50 -1.38 -0.93
C ALA A 274 5.40 -0.19 -0.62
N LEU A 275 4.87 0.82 0.10
CA LEU A 275 5.64 1.98 0.53
C LEU A 275 6.88 1.56 1.35
N LEU A 276 6.70 0.66 2.33
CA LEU A 276 7.80 0.19 3.17
C LEU A 276 8.88 -0.59 2.41
N GLN A 277 8.52 -1.34 1.38
CA GLN A 277 9.49 -2.09 0.56
C GLN A 277 10.29 -1.21 -0.42
N HIS A 278 9.85 0.03 -0.66
CA HIS A 278 10.46 0.94 -1.63
C HIS A 278 11.25 2.11 -1.00
N LEU A 279 11.38 2.15 0.34
CA LEU A 279 12.15 3.13 1.12
C LEU A 279 13.61 2.70 1.38
#